data_AF-A0A7X0D8H6-F1
#
_entry.id   AF-A0A7X0D8H6-F1
#
_cell.length_a   1.000
_cell.length_b   1.000
_cell.length_c   1.000
_cell.angle_alpha   90.00
_cell.angle_beta   90.00
_cell.angle_gamma   90.00
#
_symmetry.space_group_name_H-M   'P 1'
#
loop_
_entity.id
_entity.type
_entity.pdbx_description
1 polymer ?
#
loop_
_entity_poly.entity_id
_entity_poly.type
_entity_poly.pdbx_seq_one_letter_code
_entity_poly.pdbx_strand_id
1 'polypeptide(L)'
;MGVLLLVRSSDGVTAAVEQAGAFLLQWRRRFPDACADGELLGVWLRRELGSGLPAWRRSGRDAAPGVRVNDCRDPYRPGRGVGHDVGIRESLTCADTWALCWVDGGWPRGAAELGQRRRRILDGLVCEADGPGLFLPVFGAGEATGGVGAAMRELQGRYPRLVGDTWFVDDRRHGILRFRGR
;
A
#
# COMPACT_ATOMS: atom_id res chain seq x y z
N MET A 1 -0.13 -10.87 -2.88
CA MET A 1 -0.91 -9.62 -3.02
C MET A 1 -0.48 -8.68 -1.90
N GLY A 2 -0.75 -7.39 -1.98
CA GLY A 2 -0.53 -6.43 -0.89
C GLY A 2 -1.82 -5.73 -0.52
N VAL A 3 -1.93 -5.22 0.69
CA VAL A 3 -3.03 -4.36 1.12
C VAL A 3 -2.47 -3.01 1.53
N LEU A 4 -3.13 -1.93 1.15
CA LEU A 4 -2.84 -0.57 1.58
C LEU A 4 -4.09 0.02 2.22
N LEU A 5 -3.90 0.74 3.32
CA LEU A 5 -4.95 1.52 3.95
C LEU A 5 -4.76 2.99 3.57
N LEU A 6 -5.66 3.54 2.76
CA LEU A 6 -5.64 4.94 2.40
C LEU A 6 -6.50 5.71 3.41
N VAL A 7 -5.96 6.81 3.95
CA VAL A 7 -6.64 7.62 4.97
C VAL A 7 -6.62 9.07 4.57
N ARG A 8 -7.75 9.76 4.74
CA ARG A 8 -7.91 11.15 4.29
C ARG A 8 -7.02 12.16 5.03
N SER A 9 -6.87 11.98 6.34
CA SER A 9 -6.19 12.92 7.25
C SER A 9 -5.38 12.17 8.30
N SER A 10 -4.31 12.79 8.79
CA SER A 10 -3.55 12.34 9.96
C SER A 10 -4.42 12.16 11.20
N ASP A 11 -5.44 13.00 11.37
CA ASP A 11 -6.30 12.99 12.56
C ASP A 11 -7.19 11.74 12.59
N GLY A 12 -7.53 11.22 11.41
CA GLY A 12 -8.35 10.02 11.26
C GLY A 12 -7.55 8.71 11.29
N VAL A 13 -6.22 8.76 11.36
CA VAL A 13 -5.37 7.55 11.23
C VAL A 13 -5.66 6.53 12.32
N THR A 14 -5.75 6.96 13.58
CA THR A 14 -6.01 6.03 14.69
C THR A 14 -7.33 5.30 14.49
N ALA A 15 -8.42 6.05 14.25
CA ALA A 15 -9.74 5.46 14.03
C ALA A 15 -9.80 4.58 12.77
N ALA A 16 -9.17 5.00 11.67
CA ALA A 16 -9.10 4.22 10.44
C ALA A 16 -8.33 2.92 10.64
N VAL A 17 -7.20 2.95 11.35
CA VAL A 17 -6.38 1.78 11.65
C VAL A 17 -7.14 0.80 12.56
N GLU A 18 -7.84 1.28 13.57
CA GLU A 18 -8.67 0.43 14.45
C GLU A 18 -9.81 -0.24 13.67
N GLN A 19 -10.57 0.53 12.89
CA GLN A 19 -11.69 0.02 12.10
C GLN A 19 -11.23 -0.96 11.01
N ALA A 20 -10.19 -0.60 10.24
CA ALA A 20 -9.61 -1.46 9.23
C ALA A 20 -8.99 -2.73 9.86
N GLY A 21 -8.35 -2.61 11.01
CA GLY A 21 -7.80 -3.73 11.77
C GLY A 21 -8.89 -4.72 12.20
N ALA A 22 -9.99 -4.22 12.77
CA ALA A 22 -11.15 -5.05 13.14
C ALA A 22 -11.77 -5.75 11.93
N PHE A 23 -11.94 -5.02 10.83
CA PHE A 23 -12.42 -5.57 9.57
C PHE A 23 -11.49 -6.67 9.04
N LEU A 24 -10.18 -6.43 8.97
CA LEU A 24 -9.20 -7.41 8.48
C LEU A 24 -9.16 -8.65 9.36
N LEU A 25 -9.28 -8.53 10.68
CA LEU A 25 -9.41 -9.67 11.58
C LEU A 25 -10.63 -10.53 11.25
N GLN A 26 -11.79 -9.89 11.07
CA GLN A 26 -13.03 -10.61 10.71
C GLN A 26 -12.93 -11.25 9.32
N TRP A 27 -12.39 -10.52 8.35
CA TRP A 27 -12.17 -10.99 6.98
C TRP A 27 -11.26 -12.21 6.94
N ARG A 28 -10.13 -12.18 7.67
CA ARG A 28 -9.18 -13.32 7.80
C ARG A 28 -9.80 -14.55 8.42
N ARG A 29 -10.65 -14.38 9.43
CA ARG A 29 -11.39 -15.49 10.05
C ARG A 29 -12.40 -16.11 9.10
N ARG A 30 -13.07 -15.29 8.29
CA ARG A 30 -14.11 -15.73 7.34
C ARG A 30 -13.53 -16.34 6.06
N PHE A 31 -12.39 -15.86 5.60
CA PHE A 31 -11.77 -16.26 4.33
C PHE A 31 -10.29 -16.61 4.50
N PRO A 32 -9.95 -17.68 5.22
CA PRO A 32 -8.56 -18.02 5.54
C PRO A 32 -7.69 -18.21 4.28
N ASP A 33 -8.22 -18.87 3.24
CA ASP A 33 -7.48 -19.16 2.01
C ASP A 33 -7.24 -17.91 1.14
N ALA A 34 -8.21 -16.99 1.10
CA ALA A 34 -8.06 -15.72 0.39
C ALA A 34 -7.07 -14.78 1.10
N CYS A 35 -6.86 -14.99 2.41
CA CYS A 35 -6.04 -14.13 3.26
C CYS A 35 -4.60 -14.57 3.40
N ALA A 36 -4.25 -15.77 2.95
CA ALA A 36 -2.86 -16.24 2.93
C ALA A 36 -1.94 -15.23 2.21
N ASP A 37 -2.49 -14.52 1.21
CA ASP A 37 -1.73 -13.68 0.28
C ASP A 37 -1.84 -12.16 0.52
N GLY A 38 -2.66 -11.70 1.46
CA GLY A 38 -3.00 -10.27 1.64
C GLY A 38 -2.41 -9.66 2.91
N GLU A 39 -1.17 -9.17 2.83
CA GLU A 39 -0.49 -8.50 3.95
C GLU A 39 -0.69 -6.99 3.90
N LEU A 40 -0.98 -6.35 5.04
CA LEU A 40 -1.04 -4.89 5.10
C LEU A 40 0.39 -4.32 5.04
N LEU A 41 0.66 -3.55 3.99
CA LEU A 41 2.00 -3.05 3.69
C LEU A 41 2.25 -1.65 4.22
N GLY A 42 1.19 -0.85 4.36
CA GLY A 42 1.28 0.49 4.93
C GLY A 42 -0.04 1.24 4.92
N VAL A 43 -0.01 2.37 5.63
CA VAL A 43 -1.06 3.38 5.62
C VAL A 43 -0.59 4.55 4.76
N TRP A 44 -1.42 5.01 3.83
CA TRP A 44 -1.11 6.13 2.95
C TRP A 44 -2.05 7.30 3.23
N LEU A 45 -1.51 8.42 3.69
CA LEU A 45 -2.26 9.66 3.91
C LEU A 45 -2.42 10.39 2.59
N ARG A 46 -3.67 10.60 2.18
CA ARG A 46 -4.02 11.34 0.95
C ARG A 46 -5.31 12.12 1.15
N ARG A 47 -5.26 13.43 0.96
CA ARG A 47 -6.40 14.33 1.19
C ARG A 47 -7.55 14.09 0.21
N GLU A 48 -7.24 13.61 -0.98
CA GLU A 48 -8.14 13.48 -2.12
C GLU A 48 -8.89 12.13 -2.16
N LEU A 49 -9.08 11.44 -1.02
CA LEU A 49 -9.81 10.16 -1.03
C LEU A 49 -11.22 10.28 -1.64
N GLY A 50 -11.90 11.42 -1.39
CA GLY A 50 -13.24 11.70 -1.91
C GLY A 50 -13.30 12.00 -3.42
N SER A 51 -12.16 12.27 -4.08
CA SER A 51 -12.12 12.40 -5.54
C SER A 51 -11.83 11.07 -6.23
N GLY A 52 -11.72 9.98 -5.47
CA GLY A 52 -11.47 8.64 -5.97
C GLY A 52 -10.11 8.07 -5.56
N LEU A 53 -9.93 6.78 -5.87
CA LEU A 53 -8.69 6.07 -5.63
C LEU A 53 -7.55 6.60 -6.51
N PRO A 54 -6.28 6.37 -6.15
CA PRO A 54 -5.15 6.67 -7.01
C PRO A 54 -5.36 6.09 -8.41
N ALA A 55 -4.95 6.83 -9.44
CA ALA A 55 -5.04 6.40 -10.84
C ALA A 55 -4.07 5.26 -11.19
N TRP A 56 -3.66 4.44 -10.21
CA TRP A 56 -2.87 3.24 -10.46
C TRP A 56 -3.63 2.38 -11.45
N ARG A 57 -2.93 1.95 -12.51
CA ARG A 57 -3.50 1.13 -13.56
C ARG A 57 -4.30 0.00 -12.91
N ARG A 58 -5.60 -0.08 -13.19
CA ARG A 58 -6.34 -1.30 -12.86
C ARG A 58 -5.66 -2.40 -13.65
N SER A 59 -5.04 -3.36 -12.97
CA SER A 59 -4.41 -4.50 -13.60
C SER A 59 -5.50 -5.39 -14.19
N GLY A 60 -6.06 -4.96 -15.32
CA GLY A 60 -6.94 -5.76 -16.14
C GLY A 60 -6.10 -6.81 -16.84
N ARG A 61 -6.12 -8.05 -16.33
CA ARG A 61 -6.22 -9.16 -17.28
C ARG A 61 -7.56 -8.94 -17.99
N ASP A 62 -7.51 -8.81 -19.30
CA ASP A 62 -8.61 -8.47 -20.22
C ASP A 62 -8.71 -6.98 -20.59
N ALA A 63 -7.63 -6.42 -21.13
CA ALA A 63 -7.80 -5.40 -22.16
C ALA A 63 -8.03 -6.10 -23.50
N ALA A 64 -9.30 -6.29 -23.87
CA ALA A 64 -9.67 -6.59 -25.25
C ALA A 64 -9.11 -5.51 -26.19
N PRO A 65 -8.72 -5.85 -27.43
CA PRO A 65 -8.15 -4.89 -28.37
C PRO A 65 -9.22 -3.86 -28.75
N GLY A 66 -9.10 -2.64 -28.22
CA GLY A 66 -9.96 -1.53 -28.63
C GLY A 66 -10.23 -0.44 -27.59
N VAL A 67 -9.98 -0.67 -26.30
CA VAL A 67 -10.23 0.36 -25.28
C VAL A 67 -8.97 1.18 -25.02
N ARG A 68 -9.02 2.46 -25.38
CA ARG A 68 -7.95 3.44 -25.17
C ARG A 68 -7.73 3.66 -23.68
N VAL A 69 -6.69 3.02 -23.14
CA VAL A 69 -6.03 3.43 -21.90
C VAL A 69 -5.44 4.81 -22.15
N ASN A 70 -5.61 5.74 -21.21
CA ASN A 70 -4.88 7.01 -21.19
C ASN A 70 -3.38 6.69 -21.16
N ASP A 71 -2.78 6.63 -22.36
CA ASP A 71 -1.34 6.58 -22.55
C ASP A 71 -0.84 8.01 -22.32
N CYS A 72 -0.48 8.32 -21.07
CA CYS A 72 0.46 9.40 -20.78
C CYS A 72 1.84 8.98 -21.32
N ARG A 73 1.99 8.91 -22.64
CA ARG A 73 3.29 8.81 -23.30
C ARG A 73 3.82 10.22 -23.47
N ASP A 74 4.64 10.66 -22.52
CA ASP A 74 5.65 11.66 -22.80
C ASP A 74 6.72 11.00 -23.70
N PRO A 75 6.90 11.45 -24.96
CA PRO A 75 7.85 10.86 -25.89
C PRO A 75 9.32 11.21 -25.59
N TYR A 76 9.63 12.00 -24.56
CA TYR A 76 11.00 12.44 -24.27
C TYR A 76 11.70 11.76 -23.08
N ARG A 77 11.14 10.71 -22.47
CA ARG A 77 11.89 9.90 -21.47
C ARG A 77 12.70 8.78 -22.14
N PRO A 78 14.04 8.87 -22.22
CA PRO A 78 14.87 7.79 -22.73
C PRO A 78 14.92 6.67 -21.67
N GLY A 79 14.51 5.46 -22.05
CA GLY A 79 14.71 4.23 -21.27
C GLY A 79 13.44 3.67 -20.62
N ARG A 80 12.69 2.83 -21.37
CA ARG A 80 11.77 1.84 -20.79
C ARG A 80 12.60 0.80 -20.02
N GLY A 81 12.92 1.11 -18.77
CA GLY A 81 13.17 0.07 -17.77
C GLY A 81 11.85 -0.61 -17.43
N VAL A 82 11.91 -1.92 -17.18
CA VAL A 82 10.85 -2.79 -16.66
C VAL A 82 9.94 -2.04 -15.68
N GLY A 83 8.83 -1.48 -16.19
CA GLY A 83 7.91 -0.67 -15.41
C GLY A 83 7.18 -1.56 -14.41
N HIS A 84 7.33 -1.28 -13.13
CA HIS A 84 6.64 -2.00 -12.08
C HIS A 84 5.15 -1.64 -12.12
N ASP A 85 4.34 -2.42 -12.84
CA ASP A 85 2.89 -2.26 -12.88
C ASP A 85 2.30 -2.60 -11.50
N VAL A 86 2.23 -1.62 -10.61
CA VAL A 86 1.44 -1.69 -9.37
C VAL A 86 0.03 -1.22 -9.69
N GLY A 87 -0.96 -2.06 -9.43
CA GLY A 87 -2.35 -1.79 -9.73
C GLY A 87 -3.29 -2.15 -8.59
N ILE A 88 -4.38 -1.40 -8.45
CA ILE A 88 -5.46 -1.74 -7.51
C ILE A 88 -6.32 -2.81 -8.15
N ARG A 89 -6.40 -3.97 -7.51
CA ARG A 89 -7.24 -5.09 -7.94
C ARG A 89 -8.66 -4.93 -7.41
N GLU A 90 -8.78 -4.64 -6.12
CA GLU A 90 -10.05 -4.47 -5.44
C GLU A 90 -9.90 -3.43 -4.32
N SER A 91 -11.02 -2.83 -3.93
CA SER A 91 -11.04 -1.78 -2.91
C SER A 91 -12.33 -1.80 -2.10
N LEU A 92 -12.23 -1.48 -0.82
CA LEU A 92 -13.34 -1.28 0.08
C LEU A 92 -13.21 0.12 0.70
N THR A 93 -14.28 0.92 0.65
CA THR A 93 -14.28 2.29 1.21
C THR A 93 -15.27 2.38 2.37
N CYS A 94 -14.91 3.14 3.41
CA CYS A 94 -15.79 3.43 4.53
C CYS A 94 -16.01 4.94 4.64
N ALA A 95 -17.22 5.39 4.29
CA ALA A 95 -17.72 6.76 4.48
C ALA A 95 -16.70 7.86 4.15
N ASP A 96 -15.97 7.72 3.04
CA ASP A 96 -14.91 8.62 2.56
C ASP A 96 -13.79 8.96 3.58
N THR A 97 -13.69 8.18 4.66
CA THR A 97 -12.74 8.38 5.74
C THR A 97 -11.47 7.57 5.49
N TRP A 98 -11.66 6.32 5.06
CA TRP A 98 -10.58 5.43 4.68
C TRP A 98 -11.00 4.45 3.58
N ALA A 99 -10.02 3.94 2.85
CA ALA A 99 -10.21 2.86 1.88
C ALA A 99 -9.13 1.79 2.03
N LEU A 100 -9.52 0.53 2.07
CA LEU A 100 -8.62 -0.61 1.92
C LEU A 100 -8.47 -0.92 0.44
N CYS A 101 -7.25 -0.94 -0.06
CA CYS A 101 -6.93 -1.24 -1.45
C CYS A 101 -6.04 -2.47 -1.51
N TRP A 102 -6.51 -3.52 -2.18
CA TRP A 102 -5.67 -4.67 -2.49
C TRP A 102 -4.93 -4.37 -3.77
N VAL A 103 -3.61 -4.32 -3.64
CA VAL A 103 -2.69 -4.04 -4.72
C VAL A 103 -2.01 -5.31 -5.19
N ASP A 104 -1.86 -5.41 -6.49
CA ASP A 104 -1.04 -6.41 -7.13
C ASP A 104 -0.06 -5.74 -8.09
N GLY A 105 0.92 -6.51 -8.50
CA GLY A 105 1.79 -6.18 -9.62
C GLY A 105 2.41 -7.47 -10.12
N GLY A 106 3.19 -7.45 -11.18
CA GLY A 106 3.78 -8.69 -11.71
C GLY A 106 4.81 -9.40 -10.81
N TRP A 107 4.70 -9.32 -9.48
CA TRP A 107 5.64 -9.91 -8.52
C TRP A 107 5.56 -11.45 -8.58
N PRO A 108 6.71 -12.15 -8.65
CA PRO A 108 6.73 -13.60 -8.51
C PRO A 108 6.07 -14.02 -7.19
N ARG A 109 5.02 -14.84 -7.28
CA ARG A 109 4.42 -15.50 -6.11
C ARG A 109 5.43 -16.52 -5.60
N GLY A 110 6.12 -16.26 -4.49
CA GLY A 110 6.99 -17.27 -3.91
C GLY A 110 7.99 -16.82 -2.84
N ALA A 111 8.63 -15.65 -2.95
CA ALA A 111 9.74 -15.34 -2.03
C ALA A 111 10.07 -13.85 -1.86
N ALA A 112 9.30 -12.93 -2.43
CA ALA A 112 9.57 -11.51 -2.24
C ALA A 112 9.23 -11.10 -0.80
N GLU A 113 10.27 -10.86 0.00
CA GLU A 113 10.20 -10.33 1.36
C GLU A 113 9.28 -9.11 1.41
N LEU A 114 8.48 -8.99 2.46
CA LEU A 114 7.57 -7.87 2.73
C LEU A 114 8.21 -6.50 2.48
N GLY A 115 9.47 -6.33 2.87
CA GLY A 115 10.24 -5.10 2.62
C GLY A 115 10.44 -4.79 1.13
N GLN A 116 10.61 -5.80 0.27
CA GLN A 116 10.66 -5.59 -1.18
C GLN A 116 9.28 -5.18 -1.72
N ARG A 117 8.19 -5.75 -1.18
CA ARG A 117 6.81 -5.37 -1.55
C ARG A 117 6.51 -3.91 -1.24
N ARG A 118 6.84 -3.46 -0.03
CA ARG A 118 6.73 -2.04 0.32
C ARG A 118 7.54 -1.16 -0.62
N ARG A 119 8.79 -1.56 -0.92
CA ARG A 119 9.69 -0.81 -1.80
C ARG A 119 9.11 -0.59 -3.20
N ARG A 120 8.64 -1.63 -3.91
CA ARG A 120 8.13 -1.38 -5.27
C ARG A 120 6.76 -0.70 -5.30
N ILE A 121 5.96 -0.81 -4.24
CA ILE A 121 4.76 0.03 -4.10
C ILE A 121 5.16 1.50 -3.98
N LEU A 122 6.16 1.80 -3.15
CA LEU A 122 6.71 3.14 -3.03
C LEU A 122 7.36 3.61 -4.34
N ASP A 123 8.07 2.76 -5.08
CA ASP A 123 8.59 3.10 -6.40
C ASP A 123 7.44 3.42 -7.38
N GLY A 124 6.38 2.61 -7.40
CA GLY A 124 5.18 2.87 -8.21
C GLY A 124 4.48 4.17 -7.83
N LEU A 125 4.35 4.43 -6.53
CA LEU A 125 3.80 5.67 -5.99
C LEU A 125 4.60 6.90 -6.43
N VAL A 126 5.93 6.84 -6.35
CA VAL A 126 6.82 7.93 -6.79
C VAL A 126 6.69 8.18 -8.28
N CYS A 127 6.55 7.12 -9.09
CA CYS A 127 6.40 7.23 -10.54
C CYS A 127 5.05 7.82 -10.98
N GLU A 128 3.97 7.52 -10.24
CA GLU A 128 2.58 7.91 -10.56
C GLU A 128 2.09 9.13 -9.76
N ALA A 129 3.00 9.85 -9.07
CA ALA A 129 2.62 10.86 -8.10
C ALA A 129 2.04 12.14 -8.74
N ASP A 130 0.71 12.22 -8.78
CA ASP A 130 -0.06 13.47 -8.91
C ASP A 130 -0.24 14.23 -7.56
N GLY A 131 0.55 13.91 -6.51
CA GLY A 131 0.53 14.71 -5.28
C GLY A 131 1.30 14.14 -4.08
N PRO A 132 1.63 15.00 -3.09
CA PRO A 132 2.38 14.63 -1.89
C PRO A 132 1.48 13.93 -0.85
N GLY A 133 1.64 12.62 -0.71
CA GLY A 133 1.08 11.83 0.39
C GLY A 133 2.15 11.42 1.41
N LEU A 134 1.72 10.95 2.58
CA LEU A 134 2.60 10.39 3.60
C LEU A 134 2.32 8.90 3.81
N PHE A 135 3.33 8.07 3.61
CA PHE A 135 3.32 6.65 3.91
C PHE A 135 3.78 6.38 5.32
N LEU A 136 2.99 5.59 6.04
CA LEU A 136 3.31 5.05 7.36
C LEU A 136 3.46 3.53 7.19
N PRO A 137 4.69 3.00 7.20
CA PRO A 137 4.94 1.58 6.94
C PRO A 137 4.22 0.68 7.96
N VAL A 138 3.70 -0.45 7.49
CA VAL A 138 3.13 -1.49 8.36
C VAL A 138 4.01 -2.74 8.25
N PHE A 139 4.51 -3.21 9.38
CA PHE A 139 5.37 -4.39 9.52
C PHE A 139 4.57 -5.60 9.99
N GLY A 140 4.97 -6.81 9.59
CA GLY A 140 4.42 -8.01 10.20
C GLY A 140 4.94 -8.18 11.64
N ALA A 141 4.17 -8.89 12.48
CA ALA A 141 4.59 -9.17 13.86
C ALA A 141 5.99 -9.82 13.96
N GLY A 142 6.39 -10.64 12.97
CA GLY A 142 7.72 -11.25 12.90
C GLY A 142 8.86 -10.30 12.49
N GLU A 143 8.57 -9.18 11.81
CA GLU A 143 9.58 -8.15 11.48
C GLU A 143 9.83 -7.20 12.67
N ALA A 144 8.82 -7.04 13.54
CA ALA A 144 8.82 -6.11 14.67
C ALA A 144 9.89 -6.41 15.74
N THR A 145 10.34 -7.66 15.85
CA THR A 145 11.23 -8.14 16.93
C THR A 145 12.72 -7.79 16.76
N GLY A 146 13.15 -7.14 15.67
CA GLY A 146 14.54 -6.71 15.56
C GLY A 146 14.97 -5.97 14.29
N GLY A 147 14.10 -5.87 13.27
CA GLY A 147 14.49 -5.30 11.96
C GLY A 147 13.93 -3.91 11.65
N VAL A 148 12.92 -3.43 12.40
CA VAL A 148 12.15 -2.25 12.02
C VAL A 148 13.00 -0.99 11.93
N GLY A 149 13.92 -0.75 12.87
CA GLY A 149 14.76 0.44 12.85
C GLY A 149 15.69 0.52 11.62
N ALA A 150 16.23 -0.61 11.17
CA ALA A 150 17.02 -0.66 9.94
C ALA A 150 16.14 -0.45 8.69
N ALA A 151 14.99 -1.11 8.64
CA ALA A 151 14.03 -0.97 7.54
C ALA A 151 13.47 0.46 7.42
N MET A 152 13.15 1.10 8.54
CA MET A 152 12.70 2.49 8.57
C MET A 152 13.78 3.44 8.07
N ARG A 153 15.03 3.29 8.53
CA ARG A 153 16.16 4.09 8.04
C ARG A 153 16.39 3.92 6.53
N GLU A 154 16.28 2.68 6.03
CA GLU A 154 16.40 2.41 4.60
C GLU A 154 15.27 3.11 3.80
N LEU A 155 14.01 2.94 4.23
CA LEU A 155 12.85 3.54 3.58
C LEU A 155 12.90 5.07 3.62
N GLN A 156 13.26 5.66 4.75
CA GLN A 156 13.39 7.12 4.90
C GLN A 156 14.59 7.67 4.12
N GLY A 157 15.71 6.94 4.05
CA GLY A 157 16.86 7.34 3.25
C GLY A 157 16.54 7.36 1.75
N ARG A 158 15.74 6.41 1.27
CA ARG A 158 15.30 6.34 -0.14
C ARG A 158 14.15 7.30 -0.45
N TYR A 159 13.25 7.54 0.51
CA TYR A 159 12.02 8.34 0.33
C TYR A 159 11.80 9.37 1.44
N PRO A 160 12.71 10.36 1.60
CA PRO A 160 12.81 11.21 2.80
C PRO A 160 11.61 12.13 3.07
N ARG A 161 10.69 12.29 2.12
CA ARG A 161 9.48 13.12 2.25
C ARG A 161 8.17 12.34 2.14
N LEU A 162 8.26 11.06 1.77
CA LEU A 162 7.10 10.21 1.57
C LEU A 162 6.92 9.22 2.70
N VAL A 163 7.96 8.94 3.50
CA VAL A 163 7.86 7.99 4.61
C VAL A 163 7.92 8.75 5.93
N GLY A 164 6.89 8.56 6.77
CA GLY A 164 6.79 9.18 8.09
C GLY A 164 7.74 8.59 9.13
N ASP A 165 7.73 9.18 10.32
CA ASP A 165 8.43 8.69 11.53
C ASP A 165 7.65 7.59 12.26
N THR A 166 6.36 7.47 11.93
CA THR A 166 5.40 6.57 12.55
C THR A 166 5.24 5.31 11.70
N TRP A 167 5.11 4.17 12.36
CA TRP A 167 4.93 2.87 11.74
C TRP A 167 3.95 2.02 12.55
N PHE A 168 3.46 0.95 11.94
CA PHE A 168 2.48 0.06 12.54
C PHE A 168 2.94 -1.39 12.46
N VAL A 169 2.31 -2.25 13.27
CA VAL A 169 2.45 -3.70 13.18
C VAL A 169 1.10 -4.29 12.84
N ASP A 170 1.03 -5.07 11.76
CA ASP A 170 -0.10 -5.95 11.47
C ASP A 170 0.09 -7.27 12.21
N ASP A 171 -0.59 -7.40 13.34
CA ASP A 171 -0.71 -8.65 14.08
C ASP A 171 -1.97 -9.38 13.59
N ARG A 172 -1.79 -10.56 12.99
CA ARG A 172 -2.90 -11.34 12.44
C ARG A 172 -3.93 -11.79 13.50
N ARG A 173 -3.61 -11.71 14.79
CA ARG A 173 -4.48 -12.07 15.91
C ARG A 173 -5.09 -10.84 16.59
N HIS A 174 -4.32 -9.75 16.68
CA HIS A 174 -4.69 -8.57 17.46
C HIS A 174 -5.07 -7.33 16.62
N GLY A 175 -4.91 -7.41 15.30
CA GLY A 175 -5.19 -6.31 14.39
C GLY A 175 -3.97 -5.43 14.17
N ILE A 176 -4.19 -4.14 13.89
CA ILE A 176 -3.11 -3.21 13.56
C ILE A 176 -2.74 -2.41 14.81
N LEU A 177 -1.49 -2.51 15.23
CA LEU A 177 -0.95 -1.87 16.43
C LEU A 177 -0.05 -0.69 16.05
N ARG A 178 -0.19 0.45 16.73
CA ARG A 178 0.59 1.66 16.47
C ARG A 178 1.90 1.67 17.26
N PHE A 179 2.99 2.01 16.59
CA PHE A 179 4.29 2.25 17.21
C PHE A 179 4.89 3.58 16.73
N ARG A 180 5.67 4.23 17.60
CA ARG A 180 6.36 5.47 17.25
C ARG A 180 7.86 5.20 17.34
N GLY A 181 8.61 5.49 16.27
CA GLY A 181 10.07 5.53 16.34
C GLY A 181 10.48 6.58 17.37
N ARG A 182 11.32 6.19 18.33
CA ARG A 182 12.05 7.13 19.19
C ARG A 182 13.30 7.59 18.48
#